data_AF-A0A661DT49-F1
#
_entry.id   AF-A0A661DT49-F1
#
_cell.length_a   1.000
_cell.length_b   1.000
_cell.length_c   1.000
_cell.angle_alpha   90.00
_cell.angle_beta   90.00
_cell.angle_gamma   90.00
#
_symmetry.space_group_name_H-M   'P 1'
#
loop_
_entity.id
_entity.type
_entity.pdbx_description
1 polymer ?
#
loop_
_entity_poly.entity_id
_entity_poly.type
_entity_poly.pdbx_seq_one_letter_code
_entity_poly.pdbx_strand_id
1 'polypeptide(L)'
;MSTIRQDDFITSICDALQYISYYHPPDFIQALHEAWQREESPAARDAMAQILINSRMCAEGHRPICQDTGIVNTFLKVGMDVHWESDTGIDDMVNAAVRRDYLNPDNPLRGSIVSDPAGKRINTGDNTPAVIHMDIVPGDKVEIIVAAKGGGSENKA
;
A
#
# COMPACT_ATOMS: atom_id res chain seq x y z
N MET A 1 12.67 25.06 -6.79
CA MET A 1 12.01 25.07 -5.46
C MET A 1 10.57 24.73 -5.70
N SER A 2 10.20 23.49 -5.41
CA SER A 2 8.83 23.02 -5.56
C SER A 2 8.09 23.20 -4.25
N THR A 3 6.91 23.82 -4.31
CA THR A 3 5.98 23.85 -3.18
C THR A 3 5.09 22.61 -3.26
N ILE A 4 5.09 21.82 -2.19
CA ILE A 4 4.22 20.65 -2.03
C ILE A 4 3.11 21.00 -1.05
N ARG A 5 1.86 20.90 -1.50
CA ARG A 5 0.68 21.11 -0.67
C ARG A 5 0.39 19.89 0.17
N GLN A 6 -0.09 20.11 1.39
CA GLN A 6 -0.53 19.04 2.29
C GLN A 6 -1.50 18.08 1.58
N ASP A 7 -2.55 18.60 0.95
CA ASP A 7 -3.60 17.78 0.34
C ASP A 7 -3.11 16.99 -0.87
N ASP A 8 -2.21 17.54 -1.68
CA ASP A 8 -1.64 16.85 -2.84
C ASP A 8 -0.77 15.66 -2.38
N PHE A 9 0.02 15.85 -1.32
CA PHE A 9 0.84 14.79 -0.74
C PHE A 9 -0.03 13.67 -0.13
N ILE A 10 -1.01 14.03 0.69
CA ILE A 10 -1.93 13.08 1.33
C ILE A 10 -2.73 12.30 0.28
N THR A 11 -3.28 13.00 -0.71
CA THR A 11 -4.09 12.38 -1.77
C THR A 11 -3.24 11.46 -2.63
N SER A 12 -2.00 11.84 -2.97
CA SER A 12 -1.09 10.99 -3.74
C SER A 12 -0.80 9.65 -3.05
N ILE A 13 -0.57 9.65 -1.73
CA ILE A 13 -0.35 8.42 -0.96
C ILE A 13 -1.63 7.59 -0.89
N CYS A 14 -2.77 8.23 -0.60
CA CYS A 14 -4.08 7.57 -0.52
C CYS A 14 -4.43 6.88 -1.84
N ASP A 15 -4.32 7.59 -2.97
CA ASP A 15 -4.65 7.06 -4.28
C ASP A 15 -3.69 5.93 -4.70
N ALA A 16 -2.41 6.04 -4.35
CA ALA A 16 -1.44 4.98 -4.58
C ALA A 16 -1.79 3.70 -3.79
N LEU A 17 -2.17 3.83 -2.51
CA LEU A 17 -2.58 2.70 -1.67
C LEU A 17 -3.86 2.04 -2.19
N GLN A 18 -4.86 2.85 -2.57
CA GLN A 18 -6.07 2.35 -3.24
C GLN A 18 -5.71 1.57 -4.50
N TYR A 19 -4.89 2.15 -5.38
CA TYR A 19 -4.49 1.53 -6.64
C TYR A 19 -3.84 0.14 -6.41
N ILE A 20 -2.86 0.04 -5.51
CA ILE A 20 -2.18 -1.23 -5.25
C ILE A 20 -3.05 -2.24 -4.49
N SER A 21 -4.16 -1.81 -3.88
CA SER A 21 -5.07 -2.71 -3.18
C SER A 21 -5.81 -3.64 -4.14
N TYR A 22 -6.10 -3.19 -5.37
CA TYR A 22 -6.90 -3.94 -6.34
C TYR A 22 -6.25 -4.15 -7.72
N TYR A 23 -5.06 -3.58 -7.98
CA TYR A 23 -4.26 -3.90 -9.17
C TYR A 23 -2.95 -4.62 -8.82
N HIS A 24 -2.74 -5.76 -9.46
CA HIS A 24 -1.40 -6.33 -9.60
C HIS A 24 -0.65 -5.65 -10.75
N PRO A 25 0.69 -5.55 -10.68
CA PRO A 25 1.46 -4.98 -11.76
C PRO A 25 1.46 -5.90 -13.00
N PRO A 26 1.61 -5.35 -14.22
CA PRO A 26 1.49 -6.14 -15.45
C PRO A 26 2.51 -7.27 -15.57
N ASP A 27 3.73 -7.07 -15.06
CA ASP A 27 4.81 -8.06 -15.06
C ASP A 27 4.46 -9.29 -14.20
N PHE A 28 3.86 -9.08 -13.02
CA PHE A 28 3.36 -10.17 -12.18
C PHE A 28 2.29 -11.00 -12.90
N ILE A 29 1.32 -10.34 -13.55
CA ILE A 29 0.24 -11.02 -14.28
C ILE A 29 0.79 -11.82 -15.46
N GLN A 30 1.70 -11.22 -16.24
CA GLN A 30 2.33 -11.90 -17.39
C GLN A 30 3.14 -13.12 -16.92
N ALA A 31 4.00 -12.94 -15.91
CA ALA A 31 4.81 -14.04 -15.38
C ALA A 31 3.95 -15.18 -14.81
N LEU A 32 2.89 -14.86 -14.07
CA LEU A 32 1.98 -15.87 -13.52
C LEU A 32 1.18 -16.59 -14.63
N HIS A 33 0.78 -15.87 -15.68
CA HIS A 33 0.10 -16.48 -16.83
C HIS A 33 1.02 -17.45 -17.60
N GLU A 34 2.27 -17.05 -17.85
CA GLU A 34 3.27 -17.92 -18.49
C GLU A 34 3.64 -19.14 -17.64
N ALA A 35 3.63 -19.00 -16.31
CA ALA A 35 3.78 -20.12 -15.40
C ALA A 35 2.57 -21.07 -15.49
N TRP A 36 1.35 -20.53 -15.46
CA TRP A 36 0.10 -21.29 -15.59
C TRP A 36 0.00 -22.09 -16.90
N GLN A 37 0.51 -21.55 -18.01
CA GLN A 37 0.53 -22.25 -19.30
C GLN A 37 1.45 -23.48 -19.32
N ARG A 38 2.53 -23.45 -18.53
CA ARG A 38 3.57 -24.49 -18.48
C ARG A 38 3.43 -25.45 -17.31
N GLU A 39 2.58 -25.14 -16.33
CA GLU A 39 2.41 -25.94 -15.12
C GLU A 39 1.78 -27.31 -15.43
N GLU A 40 2.46 -28.37 -14.99
CA GLU A 40 2.06 -29.75 -15.23
C GLU A 40 1.15 -30.29 -14.10
N SER A 41 1.34 -29.80 -12.87
CA SER A 41 0.53 -30.19 -11.72
C SER A 41 -0.87 -29.59 -11.80
N PRO A 42 -1.93 -30.40 -11.89
CA PRO A 42 -3.30 -29.88 -12.00
C PRO A 42 -3.67 -28.97 -10.83
N ALA A 43 -3.31 -29.37 -9.60
CA ALA A 43 -3.62 -28.59 -8.41
C ALA A 43 -2.89 -27.23 -8.37
N ALA A 44 -1.62 -27.18 -8.79
CA ALA A 44 -0.88 -25.93 -8.85
C ALA A 44 -1.41 -25.01 -9.95
N ARG A 45 -1.76 -25.60 -11.11
CA ARG A 45 -2.36 -24.87 -12.23
C ARG A 45 -3.70 -24.25 -11.84
N ASP A 46 -4.54 -24.99 -11.13
CA ASP A 46 -5.82 -24.48 -10.63
C ASP A 46 -5.64 -23.34 -9.62
N ALA A 47 -4.66 -23.43 -8.73
CA ALA A 47 -4.33 -22.36 -7.79
C ALA A 47 -3.86 -21.08 -8.52
N MET A 48 -3.00 -21.20 -9.54
CA MET A 48 -2.59 -20.05 -10.36
C MET A 48 -3.78 -19.42 -11.10
N ALA A 49 -4.69 -20.25 -11.62
CA ALA A 49 -5.91 -19.77 -12.28
C ALA A 49 -6.79 -18.97 -11.31
N GLN A 50 -6.94 -19.42 -10.06
CA GLN A 50 -7.68 -18.68 -9.02
C GLN A 50 -7.07 -17.30 -8.76
N ILE A 51 -5.73 -17.19 -8.68
CA ILE A 51 -5.05 -15.91 -8.48
C ILE A 51 -5.28 -14.97 -9.67
N LEU A 52 -5.18 -15.47 -10.90
CA LEU A 52 -5.44 -14.69 -12.12
C LEU A 52 -6.89 -14.21 -12.19
N ILE A 53 -7.86 -15.09 -11.89
CA ILE A 53 -9.29 -14.74 -11.85
C ILE A 53 -9.55 -13.70 -10.76
N ASN A 54 -9.02 -13.89 -9.56
CA ASN A 54 -9.14 -12.94 -8.46
C ASN A 54 -8.57 -11.57 -8.86
N SER A 55 -7.38 -11.54 -9.47
CA SER A 55 -6.75 -10.30 -9.94
C SER A 55 -7.66 -9.52 -10.90
N ARG A 56 -8.30 -10.23 -11.85
CA ARG A 56 -9.26 -9.62 -12.78
C ARG A 56 -10.50 -9.10 -12.04
N MET A 57 -11.08 -9.89 -11.16
CA MET A 57 -12.28 -9.52 -10.41
C MET A 57 -12.06 -8.30 -9.50
N CYS A 58 -10.88 -8.22 -8.87
CA CYS A 58 -10.48 -7.08 -8.06
C CYS A 58 -10.30 -5.81 -8.87
N ALA A 59 -9.63 -5.91 -10.03
CA ALA A 59 -9.45 -4.80 -10.95
C ALA A 59 -10.79 -4.26 -11.50
N GLU A 60 -11.70 -5.14 -11.93
CA GLU A 60 -13.02 -4.75 -12.45
C GLU A 60 -13.96 -4.24 -11.34
N GLY A 61 -13.85 -4.80 -10.13
CA GLY A 61 -14.75 -4.52 -9.02
C GLY A 61 -14.27 -3.46 -8.03
N HIS A 62 -13.03 -2.96 -8.19
CA HIS A 62 -12.32 -2.11 -7.22
C HIS A 62 -12.44 -2.65 -5.78
N ARG A 63 -11.99 -3.90 -5.59
CA ARG A 63 -12.00 -4.59 -4.29
C ARG A 63 -10.62 -5.14 -3.97
N PRO A 64 -10.22 -5.17 -2.69
CA PRO A 64 -8.88 -5.62 -2.32
C PRO A 64 -8.60 -7.04 -2.80
N ILE A 65 -7.41 -7.24 -3.36
CA ILE A 65 -6.91 -8.53 -3.87
C ILE A 65 -6.84 -9.59 -2.76
N CYS A 66 -6.57 -9.17 -1.53
CA CYS A 66 -6.39 -10.05 -0.38
C CYS A 66 -7.20 -9.51 0.81
N GLN A 67 -7.71 -10.42 1.65
CA GLN A 67 -8.35 -10.04 2.92
C GLN A 67 -7.36 -9.36 3.88
N ASP A 68 -6.07 -9.65 3.75
CA ASP A 68 -5.00 -8.94 4.43
C ASP A 68 -4.50 -7.81 3.55
N THR A 69 -5.03 -6.62 3.79
CA THR A 69 -4.67 -5.41 3.06
C THR A 69 -3.33 -4.83 3.51
N GLY A 70 -2.69 -5.44 4.51
CA GLY A 70 -1.27 -5.24 4.83
C GLY A 70 -0.95 -4.10 5.80
N ILE A 71 0.30 -4.10 6.23
CA ILE A 71 0.94 -3.02 7.00
C ILE A 71 1.50 -2.03 6.00
N VAL A 72 1.17 -0.74 6.15
CA VAL A 72 1.68 0.29 5.23
C VAL A 72 3.11 0.65 5.59
N ASN A 73 4.01 0.41 4.65
CA ASN A 73 5.37 0.92 4.65
C ASN A 73 5.47 2.03 3.61
N THR A 74 6.04 3.18 3.98
CA THR A 74 6.28 4.31 3.08
C THR A 74 7.77 4.63 3.06
N PHE A 75 8.34 4.74 1.86
CA PHE A 75 9.72 5.15 1.64
C PHE A 75 9.70 6.51 0.94
N LEU A 76 10.22 7.52 1.64
CA LEU A 76 10.22 8.90 1.21
C LEU A 76 11.66 9.33 0.93
N LYS A 77 11.87 9.97 -0.23
CA LYS A 77 13.04 10.82 -0.45
C LYS A 77 12.55 12.24 -0.59
N VAL A 78 12.95 13.10 0.33
CA VAL A 78 12.53 14.51 0.38
C VAL A 78 13.71 15.37 -0.05
N GLY A 79 13.52 16.10 -1.16
CA GLY A 79 14.49 17.07 -1.66
C GLY A 79 14.75 18.20 -0.66
N MET A 80 16.03 18.57 -0.46
CA MET A 80 16.44 19.68 0.41
C MET A 80 15.84 21.03 0.01
N ASP A 81 15.49 21.20 -1.27
CA ASP A 81 14.90 22.43 -1.83
C ASP A 81 13.37 22.35 -1.95
N VAL A 82 12.73 21.37 -1.28
CA VAL A 82 11.27 21.28 -1.19
C VAL A 82 10.75 22.27 -0.15
N HIS A 83 9.70 23.00 -0.52
CA HIS A 83 8.92 23.80 0.42
C HIS A 83 7.58 23.12 0.69
N TRP A 84 7.18 23.04 1.96
CA TRP A 84 5.89 22.47 2.34
C TRP A 84 4.90 23.59 2.63
N GLU A 85 3.76 23.58 1.94
CA GLU A 85 2.59 24.41 2.26
C GLU A 85 1.73 23.65 3.28
N SER A 86 2.27 23.50 4.50
CA SER A 86 1.70 22.74 5.60
C SER A 86 2.40 23.09 6.93
N ASP A 87 1.63 23.15 8.02
CA ASP A 87 2.16 23.18 9.39
C ASP A 87 2.19 21.78 10.04
N THR A 88 1.77 20.75 9.30
CA THR A 88 1.67 19.36 9.75
C THR A 88 2.96 18.59 9.45
N GLY A 89 3.44 17.78 10.40
CA GLY A 89 4.60 16.91 10.19
C GLY A 89 4.38 15.90 9.05
N ILE A 90 5.44 15.54 8.34
CA ILE A 90 5.36 14.57 7.23
C ILE A 90 4.79 13.23 7.71
N ASP A 91 5.20 12.76 8.89
CA ASP A 91 4.69 11.51 9.48
C ASP A 91 3.19 11.55 9.74
N ASP A 92 2.67 12.70 10.21
CA ASP A 92 1.24 12.90 10.43
C ASP A 92 0.47 12.95 9.11
N MET A 93 1.05 13.58 8.07
CA MET A 93 0.46 13.60 6.72
C MET A 93 0.40 12.19 6.11
N VAL A 94 1.46 11.36 6.27
CA VAL A 94 1.44 9.96 5.84
C VAL A 94 0.36 9.18 6.58
N ASN A 95 0.27 9.31 7.91
CA ASN A 95 -0.75 8.62 8.69
C ASN A 95 -2.18 9.11 8.39
N ALA A 96 -2.35 10.39 8.03
CA ALA A 96 -3.62 10.92 7.55
C ALA A 96 -4.02 10.28 6.22
N ALA A 97 -3.06 10.08 5.30
CA ALA A 97 -3.31 9.38 4.04
C ALA A 97 -3.68 7.90 4.25
N VAL A 98 -2.95 7.18 5.11
CA VAL A 98 -3.28 5.77 5.44
C VAL A 98 -4.67 5.66 6.06
N ARG A 99 -5.01 6.51 7.03
CA ARG A 99 -6.34 6.53 7.62
C ARG A 99 -7.42 6.79 6.57
N ARG A 100 -7.20 7.76 5.68
CA ARG A 100 -8.15 8.13 4.62
C ARG A 100 -8.35 6.98 3.63
N ASP A 101 -7.27 6.31 3.24
CA ASP A 101 -7.29 5.14 2.36
C ASP A 101 -8.07 3.98 2.99
N TYR A 102 -7.73 3.60 4.23
CA TYR A 102 -8.34 2.42 4.87
C TYR A 102 -9.81 2.61 5.24
N LEU A 103 -10.21 3.85 5.51
CA LEU A 103 -11.59 4.23 5.82
C LEU A 103 -12.36 4.72 4.59
N ASN A 104 -11.81 4.56 3.37
CA ASN A 104 -12.48 4.99 2.15
C ASN A 104 -13.86 4.29 2.02
N PRO A 105 -14.98 5.02 1.95
CA PRO A 105 -16.31 4.41 1.88
C PRO A 105 -16.55 3.65 0.56
N ASP A 106 -15.85 3.99 -0.51
CA ASP A 106 -16.02 3.37 -1.83
C ASP A 106 -15.26 2.04 -1.94
N ASN A 107 -14.16 1.88 -1.18
CA ASN A 107 -13.37 0.66 -1.10
C ASN A 107 -12.68 0.53 0.28
N PRO A 108 -13.43 0.13 1.32
CA PRO A 108 -12.90 0.02 2.67
C PRO A 108 -11.90 -1.13 2.77
N LEU A 109 -10.76 -0.87 3.40
CA LEU A 109 -9.70 -1.86 3.60
C LEU A 109 -9.68 -2.37 5.05
N ARG A 110 -8.92 -3.43 5.32
CA ARG A 110 -8.89 -4.07 6.64
C ARG A 110 -7.82 -3.46 7.55
N GLY A 111 -8.25 -2.71 8.56
CA GLY A 111 -7.39 -2.28 9.68
C GLY A 111 -6.80 -3.47 10.44
N SER A 112 -5.50 -3.70 10.27
CA SER A 112 -4.75 -4.86 10.77
C SER A 112 -3.73 -4.50 11.87
N ILE A 113 -3.46 -3.20 12.09
CA ILE A 113 -2.56 -2.72 13.14
C ILE A 113 -3.22 -2.79 14.52
N VAL A 114 -2.43 -3.23 15.50
CA VAL A 114 -2.77 -3.21 16.92
C VAL A 114 -1.81 -2.29 17.67
N SER A 115 -2.36 -1.46 18.54
CA SER A 115 -1.59 -0.74 19.55
C SER A 115 -1.14 -1.70 20.63
N ASP A 116 0.11 -1.51 21.10
CA ASP A 116 0.78 -2.38 22.07
C ASP A 116 0.77 -3.87 21.64
N PRO A 117 1.63 -4.25 20.67
CA PRO A 117 1.65 -5.60 20.11
C PRO A 117 2.03 -6.68 21.13
N ALA A 118 2.73 -6.31 22.19
CA ALA A 118 3.20 -7.22 23.25
C ALA A 118 2.26 -7.27 24.47
N GLY A 119 1.30 -6.34 24.58
CA GLY A 119 0.39 -6.26 25.71
C GLY A 119 -1.07 -6.38 25.30
N LYS A 120 -1.84 -5.29 25.40
CA LYS A 120 -3.32 -5.34 25.26
C LYS A 120 -3.80 -5.59 23.83
N ARG A 121 -2.97 -5.34 22.81
CA ARG A 121 -3.26 -5.60 21.38
C ARG A 121 -4.60 -5.02 20.93
N ILE A 122 -4.83 -3.74 21.18
CA ILE A 122 -6.08 -3.06 20.79
C ILE A 122 -5.96 -2.61 19.33
N ASN A 123 -6.86 -3.08 18.46
CA ASN A 123 -6.89 -2.66 17.06
C ASN A 123 -7.05 -1.14 16.94
N THR A 124 -6.27 -0.50 16.06
CA THR A 124 -6.30 0.96 15.89
C THR A 124 -7.48 1.45 15.07
N GLY A 125 -8.13 0.55 14.32
CA GLY A 125 -9.36 0.81 13.56
C GLY A 125 -9.15 1.45 12.19
N ASP A 126 -7.97 2.01 11.94
CA ASP A 126 -7.65 2.78 10.73
C ASP A 126 -6.31 2.36 10.07
N ASN A 127 -5.72 1.25 10.54
CA ASN A 127 -4.44 0.71 10.09
C ASN A 127 -3.22 1.61 10.32
N THR A 128 -3.35 2.66 11.13
CA THR A 128 -2.21 3.48 11.57
C THR A 128 -1.58 2.88 12.85
N PRO A 129 -0.30 3.17 13.16
CA PRO A 129 0.64 3.95 12.36
C PRO A 129 1.24 3.17 11.18
N ALA A 130 1.59 3.90 10.12
CA ALA A 130 2.46 3.41 9.05
C ALA A 130 3.91 3.27 9.54
N VAL A 131 4.68 2.39 8.89
CA VAL A 131 6.13 2.36 9.00
C VAL A 131 6.71 3.34 7.99
N ILE A 132 7.45 4.34 8.45
CA ILE A 132 7.92 5.45 7.60
C ILE A 132 9.45 5.44 7.57
N HIS A 133 10.00 5.30 6.37
CA HIS A 133 11.42 5.47 6.07
C HIS A 133 11.57 6.77 5.30
N MET A 134 12.42 7.68 5.78
CA MET A 134 12.54 9.01 5.20
C MET A 134 14.01 9.41 5.10
N ASP A 135 14.44 9.71 3.88
CA ASP A 135 15.76 10.24 3.57
C ASP A 135 15.66 11.67 3.03
N ILE A 136 16.54 12.55 3.48
CA ILE A 136 16.72 13.88 2.91
C ILE A 136 17.77 13.80 1.79
N VAL A 137 17.42 14.25 0.59
CA VAL A 137 18.26 14.14 -0.62
C VAL A 137 18.42 15.49 -1.34
N PRO A 138 19.45 15.69 -2.17
CA PRO A 138 19.55 16.90 -2.99
C PRO A 138 18.37 17.04 -3.99
N GLY A 139 18.01 18.28 -4.32
CA GLY A 139 16.98 18.61 -5.32
C GLY A 139 15.66 19.09 -4.70
N ASP A 140 14.65 19.29 -5.54
CA ASP A 140 13.39 19.94 -5.19
C ASP A 140 12.16 19.06 -5.42
N LYS A 141 12.31 17.74 -5.31
CA LYS A 141 11.23 16.77 -5.51
C LYS A 141 11.01 15.93 -4.26
N VAL A 142 9.81 15.37 -4.18
CA VAL A 142 9.47 14.30 -3.23
C VAL A 142 9.23 13.03 -4.04
N GLU A 143 9.98 11.98 -3.75
CA GLU A 143 9.73 10.63 -4.27
C GLU A 143 9.08 9.81 -3.16
N ILE A 144 8.02 9.08 -3.52
CA ILE A 144 7.23 8.26 -2.60
C ILE A 144 7.12 6.87 -3.18
N ILE A 145 7.49 5.87 -2.40
CA ILE A 145 7.19 4.47 -2.66
C ILE A 145 6.33 3.98 -1.51
N VAL A 146 5.17 3.40 -1.83
CA VAL A 146 4.28 2.77 -0.84
C VAL A 146 4.29 1.26 -1.03
N ALA A 147 4.22 0.53 0.08
CA ALA A 147 4.03 -0.91 0.08
C ALA A 147 3.02 -1.30 1.16
N ALA A 148 1.96 -2.01 0.75
CA ALA A 148 0.98 -2.57 1.67
C ALA A 148 1.31 -4.05 1.90
N LYS A 149 2.10 -4.34 2.95
CA LYS A 149 2.70 -5.67 3.11
C LYS A 149 1.86 -6.57 4.02
N GLY A 150 1.36 -7.67 3.45
CA GLY A 150 0.60 -8.67 4.20
C GLY A 150 1.48 -9.32 5.28
N GLY A 151 0.93 -9.49 6.48
CA GLY A 151 1.66 -9.99 7.66
C GLY A 151 2.21 -11.40 7.47
N GLY A 152 1.55 -12.23 6.66
CA GLY A 152 2.05 -13.56 6.31
C GLY A 152 3.38 -13.53 5.54
N SER A 153 3.54 -12.54 4.65
CA SER A 153 4.78 -12.36 3.88
C SER A 153 5.87 -11.67 4.69
N GLU A 154 5.52 -10.74 5.59
CA GLU A 154 6.49 -10.13 6.53
C GLU A 154 7.11 -11.18 7.47
N ASN A 155 6.30 -12.12 7.96
CA ASN A 155 6.77 -13.18 8.87
C ASN A 155 7.74 -14.19 8.23
N LYS A 156 7.98 -14.09 6.91
CA LYS A 156 8.88 -14.98 6.15
C LYS A 156 10.15 -14.28 5.66
N ALA A 157 10.39 -13.05 6.12
CA ALA A 157 11.61 -12.28 5.90
C ALA A 157 12.62 -12.45 7.05
#